data_AF-A0A7G8IMA5-F1
#
_entry.id   AF-A0A7G8IMA5-F1
#
_cell.length_a   1.000
_cell.length_b   1.000
_cell.length_c   1.000
_cell.angle_alpha   90.00
_cell.angle_beta   90.00
_cell.angle_gamma   90.00
#
_symmetry.space_group_name_H-M   'P 1'
#
loop_
_entity.id
_entity.type
_entity.pdbx_description
1 polymer ?
#
loop_
_entity_poly.entity_id
_entity_poly.type
_entity_poly.pdbx_seq_one_letter_code
_entity_poly.pdbx_strand_id
1 'polypeptide(L)' 'MGYRIAVGSEGGAFRDVDLHDDLEDAMDALNRLINQKNWKEPDLVVSLFDTKSGKRMAQYGLQDFNYEEASSNT' A
#
# COMPACT_ATOMS: atom_id res chain seq x y z
N MET A 1 13.58 12.60 -2.97
CA MET A 1 12.58 11.50 -3.00
C MET A 1 13.32 10.22 -3.34
N GLY A 2 13.35 9.28 -2.40
CA GLY A 2 14.07 8.01 -2.51
C GLY A 2 13.11 6.85 -2.76
N TYR A 3 12.00 6.81 -2.02
CA TYR A 3 11.07 5.70 -1.99
C TYR A 3 9.61 6.19 -2.04
N ARG A 4 8.77 5.41 -2.70
CA ARG A 4 7.34 5.69 -2.91
C ARG A 4 6.51 4.51 -2.47
N ILE A 5 5.49 4.76 -1.65
CA ILE A 5 4.50 3.76 -1.29
C ILE A 5 3.23 4.05 -2.08
N ALA A 6 2.72 3.02 -2.74
CA ALA A 6 1.49 3.10 -3.51
C ALA A 6 0.58 1.92 -3.20
N VAL A 7 -0.72 2.20 -3.23
CA VAL A 7 -1.79 1.22 -3.02
C VAL A 7 -2.52 1.04 -4.33
N GLY A 8 -2.91 -0.18 -4.67
CA GLY A 8 -3.54 -0.44 -5.94
C GLY A 8 -4.24 -1.76 -6.03
N SER A 9 -4.81 -2.02 -7.20
CA SER A 9 -5.32 -3.33 -7.56
C SER A 9 -4.22 -4.22 -8.12
N GLU A 10 -4.39 -5.55 -8.06
CA GLU A 10 -3.46 -6.48 -8.73
C GLU A 10 -3.33 -6.22 -10.24
N GLY A 11 -4.34 -5.61 -10.86
CA GLY A 11 -4.38 -5.23 -12.28
C GLY A 11 -3.48 -4.06 -12.68
N GLY A 12 -2.79 -3.42 -11.72
CA GLY A 12 -1.71 -2.46 -12.02
C GLY A 12 -2.09 -0.98 -11.94
N ALA A 13 -3.30 -0.64 -11.49
CA ALA A 13 -3.64 0.73 -11.15
C ALA A 13 -3.15 1.04 -9.73
N PHE A 14 -2.12 1.88 -9.59
CA PHE A 14 -1.55 2.28 -8.30
C PHE A 14 -1.78 3.77 -8.04
N ARG A 15 -2.22 4.09 -6.82
CA ARG A 15 -2.34 5.44 -6.27
C ARG A 15 -1.28 5.66 -5.21
N ASP A 16 -0.65 6.83 -5.24
CA ASP A 16 0.36 7.19 -4.26
C ASP A 16 -0.26 7.54 -2.93
N VAL A 17 0.34 6.99 -1.88
CA VAL A 17 -0.10 7.21 -0.50
C VAL A 17 0.98 7.88 0.33
N ASP A 18 2.26 7.59 0.05
CA ASP A 18 3.36 8.21 0.80
C ASP A 18 4.67 8.27 0.00
N LEU A 19 5.56 9.17 0.42
CA LEU A 19 6.88 9.41 -0.16
C LEU A 19 7.91 9.61 0.95
N HIS A 20 9.00 8.86 0.88
CA HIS A 20 10.08 8.90 1.86
C HIS A 20 11.42 9.10 1.18
N ASP A 21 12.34 9.76 1.86
CA ASP A 21 13.73 9.88 1.40
C ASP A 21 14.61 8.73 1.88
N ASP A 22 14.25 8.12 3.01
CA ASP A 22 14.96 7.00 3.63
C ASP A 22 14.19 5.66 3.50
N LEU A 23 14.94 4.55 3.41
CA LEU A 23 14.36 3.22 3.25
C LEU A 23 13.74 2.70 4.55
N GLU A 24 14.37 2.98 5.70
CA GLU A 24 13.90 2.54 7.01
C GLU A 24 12.52 3.16 7.31
N ASP A 25 12.40 4.48 7.11
CA ASP A 25 11.13 5.20 7.22
C ASP A 25 10.06 4.63 6.27
N ALA A 26 10.44 4.33 5.03
CA ALA A 26 9.52 3.78 4.03
C ALA A 26 9.04 2.36 4.40
N MET A 27 9.93 1.54 4.97
CA MET A 27 9.60 0.20 5.44
C MET A 27 8.70 0.23 6.67
N ASP A 28 8.94 1.16 7.59
CA ASP A 28 8.09 1.39 8.76
C ASP A 28 6.69 1.85 8.35
N ALA A 29 6.60 2.79 7.42
CA ALA A 29 5.32 3.24 6.86
C ALA A 29 4.61 2.09 6.12
N LEU A 30 5.32 1.31 5.32
CA LEU A 30 4.78 0.13 4.63
C LEU A 30 4.19 -0.88 5.64
N ASN A 31 4.92 -1.19 6.70
CA ASN A 31 4.46 -2.11 7.75
C ASN A 31 3.20 -1.59 8.46
N ARG A 32 3.11 -0.28 8.71
CA ARG A 32 1.89 0.33 9.28
C ARG A 32 0.71 0.19 8.33
N LEU A 33 0.90 0.44 7.04
CA LEU A 33 -0.15 0.39 6.03
C LEU A 33 -0.70 -1.04 5.82
N ILE A 34 0.17 -2.05 5.84
CA ILE A 34 -0.26 -3.46 5.74
C ILE A 34 -1.18 -3.85 6.90
N ASN A 35 -0.90 -3.32 8.10
CA ASN A 35 -1.68 -3.62 9.30
C ASN A 35 -2.84 -2.64 9.53
N GLN A 36 -2.98 -1.62 8.68
CA GLN A 36 -4.08 -0.68 8.76
C GLN A 36 -5.40 -1.35 8.39
N LYS A 37 -6.47 -0.93 9.06
CA LYS A 37 -7.84 -1.35 8.75
C LYS A 37 -8.54 -0.28 7.92
N ASN A 38 -9.72 -0.62 7.40
CA ASN A 38 -10.58 0.27 6.62
C ASN A 38 -10.03 0.61 5.23
N TRP A 39 -9.36 -0.35 4.60
CA TRP A 39 -9.04 -0.25 3.18
C TRP A 39 -10.32 -0.36 2.35
N LYS A 40 -10.33 0.29 1.18
CA LYS A 40 -11.46 0.20 0.25
C LYS A 40 -11.27 -1.03 -0.63
N GLU A 41 -12.35 -1.72 -1.00
CA GLU A 41 -12.30 -2.92 -1.88
C GLU A 41 -11.38 -2.84 -3.11
N PRO A 42 -11.24 -1.71 -3.84
CA PRO A 42 -10.30 -1.66 -4.97
C PRO A 42 -8.81 -1.73 -4.58
N ASP A 43 -8.48 -1.50 -3.30
CA ASP A 43 -7.13 -1.48 -2.76
C ASP A 43 -6.73 -2.89 -2.33
N LEU A 44 -6.17 -3.68 -3.25
CA LEU A 44 -5.81 -5.08 -3.00
C LEU A 44 -4.37 -5.26 -2.50
N VAL A 45 -3.47 -4.33 -2.86
CA VAL A 45 -2.05 -4.46 -2.57
C VAL A 45 -1.44 -3.13 -2.14
N VAL A 46 -0.45 -3.19 -1.23
CA VAL A 46 0.45 -2.09 -0.91
C VAL A 46 1.83 -2.41 -1.46
N SER A 47 2.44 -1.49 -2.17
CA SER A 47 3.72 -1.67 -2.85
C SER A 47 4.70 -0.55 -2.53
N LEU A 48 5.96 -0.93 -2.31
CA LEU A 48 7.09 -0.02 -2.16
C LEU A 48 7.89 0.02 -3.46
N PHE A 49 8.18 1.22 -3.93
CA PHE A 49 8.96 1.48 -5.12
C PHE A 49 10.20 2.31 -4.79
N ASP A 50 11.34 1.95 -5.38
CA ASP A 50 12.50 2.84 -5.46
C ASP A 50 12.24 3.85 -6.58
N THR A 51 12.17 5.12 -6.23
CA THR A 51 11.86 6.20 -7.19
C THR A 51 13.01 6.49 -8.15
N LYS A 52 14.25 6.12 -7.80
CA LYS A 52 15.43 6.33 -8.65
C LYS A 52 15.49 5.29 -9.78
N SER A 53 15.23 4.04 -9.45
CA SER A 53 15.23 2.94 -10.42
C SER A 53 13.86 2.65 -11.03
N GLY A 54 12.78 3.17 -10.44
CA GLY A 54 11.39 2.82 -10.78
C GLY A 54 11.02 1.39 -10.41
N LYS A 55 11.90 0.66 -9.71
CA LYS A 55 11.71 -0.76 -9.43
C LYS A 55 10.80 -0.95 -8.22
N ARG A 56 9.87 -1.90 -8.32
CA ARG A 56 9.12 -2.40 -7.17
C ARG A 56 10.04 -3.21 -6.27
N MET A 57 10.21 -2.76 -5.04
CA MET A 57 11.08 -3.39 -4.04
C MET A 57 10.33 -4.44 -3.22
N ALA A 58 9.08 -4.13 -2.85
CA ALA A 58 8.22 -5.01 -2.07
C ALA A 58 6.75 -4.81 -2.46
N GLN A 59 5.95 -5.86 -2.27
CA GLN A 59 4.51 -5.84 -2.44
C GLN A 59 3.88 -6.79 -1.43
N TYR A 60 2.80 -6.34 -0.81
CA TYR A 60 2.01 -7.11 0.13
C TYR A 60 0.53 -7.03 -0.23
N GLY A 61 -0.15 -8.17 -0.19
CA GLY A 61 -1.60 -8.23 -0.33
C GLY A 61 -2.29 -7.78 0.95
N LEU A 62 -3.27 -6.90 0.82
CA LEU A 62 -4.19 -6.55 1.89
C LEU A 62 -5.16 -7.72 2.07
N GLN A 63 -5.31 -8.20 3.31
CA GLN A 63 -6.14 -9.37 3.61
C GLN A 63 -7.60 -8.96 3.83
N ASP A 64 -8.54 -9.90 3.74
CA ASP A 64 -9.98 -9.61 3.83
C ASP A 64 -10.40 -8.88 5.11
N PHE A 65 -9.68 -9.07 6.23
CA PHE A 65 -9.96 -8.35 7.49
C PHE A 65 -9.49 -6.89 7.51
N ASN A 66 -8.70 -6.48 6.50
CA ASN A 66 -8.18 -5.12 6.38
C ASN A 66 -9.21 -4.16 5.74
N TYR A 67 -10.23 -4.67 5.07
CA TYR A 67 -11.27 -3.85 4.44
C TYR A 67 -12.27 -3.36 5.49
N GLU A 68 -12.90 -2.21 5.22
CA GLU A 68 -14.11 -1.86 5.99
C GLU A 68 -15.08 -3.02 5.86
N GLU A 69 -15.56 -3.57 6.99
CA GLU A 69 -16.73 -4.43 6.94
C GLU A 69 -17.79 -3.65 6.19
N ALA A 70 -18.13 -4.09 4.98
CA ALA A 70 -19.29 -3.58 4.27
C ALA A 70 -20.45 -3.80 5.23
N SER A 71 -20.84 -2.73 5.94
CA SER A 71 -22.01 -2.74 6.80
C SER A 71 -23.15 -3.17 5.89
N SER A 72 -23.49 -4.45 5.98
CA SER A 72 -24.64 -5.04 5.34
C SER A 72 -25.84 -4.48 6.08
N ASN A 73 -26.19 -3.24 5.76
CA ASN A 73 -27.34 -2.57 6.29
C ASN A 73 -28.53 -2.93 5.40
N THR A 74 -29.32 -3.87 5.94
CA THR A 74 -30.76 -4.13 5.70
C THR A 74 -31.18 -4.74 4.36
#